data_AF-A0A8T1NF24-F1
#
_entry.id   AF-A0A8T1NF24-F1
#
_cell.length_a   1.000
_cell.length_b   1.000
_cell.length_c   1.000
_cell.angle_alpha   90.00
_cell.angle_beta   90.00
_cell.angle_gamma   90.00
#
_symmetry.space_group_name_H-M   'P 1'
#
loop_
_entity.id
_entity.type
_entity.pdbx_description
1 polymer ?
#
loop_
_entity_poly.entity_id
_entity_poly.type
_entity_poly.pdbx_seq_one_letter_code
_entity_poly.pdbx_strand_id
1 'polypeptide(L)' 'MADLREDEQFQLNYPGACEELKRQIGAIAYIECISMTQQNLKAIFDTSIKLVLDPPKSKKPKRKQRTYIFL' A
#
# COMPACT_ATOMS: atom_id res chain seq x y z
N MET A 1 -4.85 -24.88 -1.96
CA MET A 1 -4.58 -23.53 -1.44
C MET A 1 -5.53 -22.61 -2.19
N ALA A 2 -6.63 -22.16 -1.56
CA ALA A 2 -7.55 -21.24 -2.23
C ALA A 2 -6.87 -19.86 -2.34
N ASP A 3 -7.09 -19.18 -3.46
CA ASP A 3 -6.55 -17.84 -3.66
C ASP A 3 -7.38 -16.85 -2.85
N LEU A 4 -6.78 -16.28 -1.80
CA LEU A 4 -7.46 -15.34 -0.89
C LEU A 4 -7.98 -14.07 -1.59
N ARG A 5 -7.51 -13.77 -2.81
CA ARG A 5 -7.97 -12.61 -3.58
C ARG A 5 -9.33 -12.85 -4.23
N GLU A 6 -9.69 -14.11 -4.45
CA GLU A 6 -10.99 -14.51 -5.02
C GLU A 6 -12.04 -14.79 -3.93
N ASP A 7 -11.66 -14.63 -2.66
CA ASP A 7 -12.56 -14.80 -1.52
C ASP A 7 -13.37 -13.50 -1.30
N GLU A 8 -14.58 -13.47 -1.88
CA GLU A 8 -15.53 -12.37 -1.69
C GLU A 8 -15.87 -12.12 -0.21
N GLN A 9 -15.83 -13.17 0.64
CA GLN A 9 -16.06 -13.01 2.06
C GLN A 9 -14.91 -12.29 2.76
N PHE A 10 -13.67 -12.47 2.30
CA PHE A 10 -12.53 -11.75 2.87
C PHE A 10 -12.66 -10.24 2.70
N GLN A 11 -13.07 -9.77 1.50
CA GLN A 11 -13.28 -8.34 1.25
C GLN A 11 -14.44 -7.76 2.08
N LEU A 12 -15.50 -8.54 2.27
CA LEU A 12 -16.67 -8.13 3.05
C LEU A 12 -16.40 -8.12 4.56
N ASN A 13 -15.63 -9.09 5.05
CA ASN A 13 -15.28 -9.22 6.47
C ASN A 13 -14.21 -8.22 6.92
N TYR A 14 -13.36 -7.77 5.99
CA TYR A 14 -12.25 -6.85 6.30
C TYR A 14 -12.18 -5.68 5.31
N PRO A 15 -13.17 -4.78 5.32
CA PRO A 15 -13.15 -3.60 4.47
C PRO A 15 -11.91 -2.76 4.78
N GLY A 16 -11.07 -2.52 3.76
CA GLY A 16 -9.86 -1.69 3.88
C GLY A 16 -8.59 -2.40 4.37
N ALA A 17 -8.59 -3.73 4.54
CA ALA A 17 -7.40 -4.47 4.96
C ALA A 17 -6.17 -4.20 4.07
N CYS A 18 -6.35 -4.05 2.76
CA CYS A 18 -5.25 -3.76 1.84
C CYS A 18 -4.66 -2.36 2.04
N GLU A 19 -5.48 -1.35 2.30
CA GLU A 19 -4.99 0.01 2.60
C GLU A 19 -4.30 0.05 3.97
N GLU A 20 -4.79 -0.70 4.95
CA GLU A 20 -4.13 -0.88 6.24
C GLU A 20 -2.74 -1.52 6.06
N LEU A 21 -2.66 -2.62 5.31
CA LEU A 21 -1.40 -3.32 5.05
C LEU A 21 -0.40 -2.42 4.31
N LYS A 22 -0.85 -1.69 3.28
CA LYS A 22 -0.05 -0.69 2.57
C LYS A 22 0.54 0.34 3.55
N ARG A 23 -0.27 0.84 4.49
CA ARG A 23 0.19 1.79 5.52
C ARG A 23 1.23 1.15 6.45
N GLN A 24 1.01 -0.08 6.89
CA GLN A 24 1.90 -0.80 7.80
C GLN A 24 3.29 -1.06 7.19
N ILE A 25 3.34 -1.48 5.92
CA ILE A 25 4.61 -1.75 5.23
C ILE A 25 5.25 -0.48 4.64
N GLY A 26 4.56 0.66 4.71
CA GLY A 26 5.03 1.92 4.13
C GLY A 26 5.03 1.93 2.60
N ALA A 27 4.18 1.12 1.96
CA ALA A 27 4.04 1.11 0.52
C ALA A 27 3.40 2.42 0.02
N ILE A 28 3.81 2.85 -1.18
CA ILE A 28 3.37 4.13 -1.75
C ILE A 28 1.96 4.01 -2.35
N ALA A 29 1.66 2.88 -2.98
CA ALA A 29 0.39 2.62 -3.64
C ALA A 29 -0.02 1.15 -3.46
N TYR A 30 -1.33 0.92 -3.44
CA TYR A 30 -1.96 -0.38 -3.61
C TYR A 30 -2.87 -0.25 -4.84
N ILE A 31 -2.77 -1.18 -5.78
CA ILE A 31 -3.54 -1.19 -7.02
C ILE A 31 -4.04 -2.61 -7.25
N GLU A 32 -5.36 -2.77 -7.26
CA GLU A 32 -6.00 -4.03 -7.63
C GLU A 32 -5.99 -4.18 -9.14
N CYS A 33 -5.69 -5.38 -9.64
CA CYS A 33 -5.71 -5.66 -11.07
C CYS A 33 -6.23 -7.07 -11.36
N ILE A 34 -6.77 -7.24 -12.56
CA ILE A 34 -7.18 -8.55 -13.09
C ILE A 34 -6.38 -8.78 -14.37
N SER A 35 -5.44 -9.71 -14.32
CA SER A 35 -4.57 -10.02 -15.46
C SER A 35 -5.35 -10.55 -16.66
N MET A 36 -6.40 -11.34 -16.41
CA MET A 36 -7.21 -11.99 -17.44
C MET A 36 -7.94 -10.98 -18.33
N THR A 37 -8.53 -9.94 -17.75
CA THR A 37 -9.24 -8.87 -18.48
C THR A 37 -8.38 -7.63 -18.70
N GLN A 38 -7.10 -7.70 -18.32
CA GLN A 38 -6.16 -6.58 -18.35
C GLN A 38 -6.61 -5.35 -17.54
N GLN A 39 -7.55 -5.53 -16.60
CA GLN A 39 -8.04 -4.45 -15.77
C GLN A 39 -6.91 -3.88 -14.91
N ASN A 40 -6.75 -2.56 -14.94
CA ASN A 40 -5.75 -1.79 -14.19
C ASN A 40 -4.27 -2.14 -14.48
N LEU A 41 -3.96 -2.96 -15.50
CA LEU A 41 -2.56 -3.24 -15.86
C LEU A 41 -1.81 -1.96 -16.24
N LYS A 42 -2.42 -1.09 -17.06
CA LYS A 42 -1.81 0.20 -17.42
C LYS A 42 -1.55 1.07 -16.19
N ALA A 43 -2.48 1.09 -15.23
CA ALA A 43 -2.33 1.88 -14.01
C ALA A 43 -1.14 1.39 -13.15
N ILE A 44 -0.91 0.08 -13.09
CA ILE A 44 0.27 -0.49 -12.39
C ILE A 44 1.56 0.02 -13.03
N PHE A 45 1.67 -0.06 -14.36
CA PHE A 45 2.88 0.36 -15.07
C PHE A 45 3.08 1.87 -15.02
N ASP A 46 2.05 2.66 -15.29
CA ASP A 46 2.11 4.12 -15.22
C ASP A 46 2.53 4.59 -13.82
N THR A 47 1.94 4.01 -12.77
CA THR A 47 2.27 4.36 -11.38
C THR A 47 3.70 3.97 -11.05
N SER A 48 4.14 2.77 -11.44
CA SER A 48 5.51 2.30 -11.19
C SER A 48 6.54 3.18 -11.88
N ILE A 49 6.34 3.49 -13.16
CA ILE A 49 7.21 4.36 -13.94
C ILE A 49 7.25 5.75 -13.31
N LYS A 50 6.09 6.32 -12.97
CA LYS A 50 6.00 7.63 -12.34
C LYS A 50 6.75 7.68 -11.01
N LEU A 51 6.64 6.66 -10.17
CA LEU A 51 7.31 6.60 -8.87
C LEU A 51 8.83 6.51 -9.01
N VAL A 52 9.33 5.88 -10.07
CA VAL A 52 10.76 5.82 -10.37
C VAL A 52 11.27 7.15 -10.92
N LEU A 53 10.51 7.80 -11.80
CA LEU A 53 10.90 9.07 -12.43
C LEU A 53 10.77 10.28 -11.47
N ASP A 54 9.71 10.31 -10.67
CA ASP A 54 9.41 11.37 -9.70
C ASP A 54 9.10 10.73 -8.34
N PRO A 55 10.14 10.34 -7.58
CA PRO A 55 9.94 9.70 -6.30
C PRO A 55 9.33 10.68 -5.30
N PRO A 56 8.27 10.29 -4.56
CA PRO A 56 7.69 11.17 -3.55
C PRO A 56 8.74 11.51 -2.50
N LYS A 57 8.84 12.80 -2.14
CA LYS A 57 9.77 13.27 -1.10
C LYS A 57 9.54 12.45 0.17
N SER A 58 10.56 11.73 0.60
CA SER A 58 10.46 10.88 1.79
C SER A 58 10.06 11.75 2.98
N LYS A 59 8.91 11.44 3.58
CA LYS A 59 8.56 12.00 4.88
C LYS A 59 9.53 11.37 5.88
N LYS A 60 10.65 12.05 6.15
CA LYS A 60 11.59 11.65 7.21
C LYS A 60 10.75 11.39 8.46
N PRO A 61 10.85 10.21 9.11
CA PRO A 61 10.16 10.00 10.37
C PRO A 61 10.65 11.07 11.35
N LYS A 62 9.72 11.87 11.89
CA LYS A 62 10.05 12.83 12.95
C LYS A 62 10.63 12.03 14.12
N ARG A 63 11.94 12.13 14.37
CA ARG A 63 12.56 11.61 15.60
C ARG A 63 11.80 12.23 16.78
N LYS A 64 11.02 11.44 17.50
CA LYS A 64 10.50 11.85 18.82
C LYS A 64 11.73 12.06 19.71
N GLN A 65 12.05 13.31 20.03
CA GLN A 65 13.02 13.58 21.08
C GLN A 65 12.44 13.01 22.39
N ARG A 66 13.11 12.02 22.97
CA ARG A 66 12.81 11.57 24.32
C ARG A 66 13.35 12.64 25.27
N THR A 67 12.47 13.52 25.73
CA THR A 67 12.78 14.35 26.90
C THR A 67 12.71 13.44 28.12
N TYR A 68 13.86 13.06 28.68
CA TYR A 68 13.92 12.47 30.00
C TYR A 68 13.73 13.59 31.02
N ILE A 69 12.62 13.56 31.75
CA ILE A 69 12.45 14.38 32.96
C ILE A 69 13.00 13.52 34.10
N PHE A 70 14.13 13.94 34.67
CA PHE A 70 14.63 13.38 35.91
C PHE A 70 13.75 13.95 37.04
N LEU A 71 13.09 13.06 37.80
CA LEU A 71 12.47 13.37 39.08
C LEU A 71 13.28 12.68 40.18
#